data_AF-A0A317ZU00-F1
#
_entry.id   AF-A0A317ZU00-F1
#
_cell.length_a   1.000
_cell.length_b   1.000
_cell.length_c   1.000
_cell.angle_alpha   90.00
_cell.angle_beta   90.00
_cell.angle_gamma   90.00
#
_symmetry.space_group_name_H-M   'P 1'
#
loop_
_entity.id
_entity.type
_entity.pdbx_description
1 polymer ?
#
loop_
_entity_poly.entity_id
_entity_poly.type
_entity_poly.pdbx_seq_one_letter_code
_entity_poly.pdbx_strand_id
1 'polypeptide(L)'
;MGNPTRCYRAAAVLMIVHGGLMEVGVFLAVFPLLALGVDFGTVGQYFSFNVPFFQENLVEMMVLSGVFGVTRIIGAVGVLRNRLWGLALSVINCVVTMALMVFMLPAGIVDGLLACSALVLLLTSYFGTRPLSPPTGRA
;
A
#
# COMPACT_ATOMS: atom_id res chain seq x y z
N MET A 1 -3.51 9.20 -24.82
CA MET A 1 -3.07 7.90 -24.26
C MET A 1 -1.67 8.05 -23.71
N GLY A 2 -1.52 8.09 -22.39
CA GLY A 2 -0.22 8.26 -21.73
C GLY A 2 0.68 7.06 -21.99
N ASN A 3 1.95 7.32 -22.29
CA ASN A 3 2.97 6.30 -22.54
C ASN A 3 2.97 5.29 -21.36
N PRO A 4 2.75 3.97 -21.57
CA PRO A 4 2.55 2.99 -20.49
C PRO A 4 3.70 2.98 -19.48
N THR A 5 4.91 3.31 -19.93
CA THR A 5 6.11 3.52 -19.09
C THR A 5 5.96 4.62 -18.04
N ARG A 6 5.20 5.70 -18.34
CA ARG A 6 4.92 6.79 -17.39
C ARG A 6 3.91 6.36 -16.31
N CYS A 7 2.89 5.57 -16.68
CA CYS A 7 1.89 5.09 -15.72
C CYS A 7 2.49 4.09 -14.72
N TYR A 8 3.36 3.17 -15.16
CA TYR A 8 4.09 2.29 -14.24
C TYR A 8 4.99 3.05 -13.27
N ARG A 9 5.69 4.06 -13.78
CA ARG A 9 6.56 4.90 -12.95
C ARG A 9 5.75 5.72 -11.94
N ALA A 10 4.60 6.26 -12.36
CA ALA A 10 3.69 6.96 -11.46
C ALA A 10 3.13 6.02 -10.37
N ALA A 11 2.67 4.82 -10.75
CA ALA A 11 2.19 3.81 -9.80
C ALA A 11 3.27 3.42 -8.79
N ALA A 12 4.50 3.14 -9.26
CA ALA A 12 5.59 2.77 -8.39
C ALA A 12 6.03 3.91 -7.46
N VAL A 13 6.08 5.15 -7.94
CA VAL A 13 6.35 6.31 -7.08
C VAL A 13 5.26 6.46 -6.02
N LEU A 14 4.00 6.30 -6.39
CA LEU A 14 2.87 6.37 -5.45
C LEU A 14 2.98 5.26 -4.39
N MET A 15 3.36 4.04 -4.78
CA MET A 15 3.62 2.94 -3.85
C MET A 15 4.84 3.16 -2.96
N ILE A 16 5.90 3.80 -3.45
CA ILE A 16 7.08 4.14 -2.64
C ILE A 16 6.74 5.23 -1.63
N VAL A 17 6.01 6.27 -2.05
CA VAL A 17 5.59 7.35 -1.16
C VAL A 17 4.65 6.78 -0.09
N HIS A 18 3.70 5.95 -0.49
CA HIS A 18 2.80 5.26 0.43
C HIS A 18 3.59 4.35 1.40
N GLY A 19 4.29 3.34 0.87
CA GLY A 19 5.05 2.36 1.66
C GLY A 19 6.14 2.98 2.53
N GLY A 20 6.80 4.01 2.03
CA GLY A 20 7.88 4.70 2.73
C GLY A 20 7.39 5.67 3.79
N LEU A 21 6.45 6.56 3.45
CA LEU A 21 6.03 7.64 4.34
C LEU A 21 4.97 7.17 5.35
N MET A 22 3.97 6.42 4.89
CA MET A 22 2.81 6.04 5.71
C MET A 22 3.08 4.77 6.52
N GLU A 23 3.80 3.80 5.95
CA GLU A 23 3.97 2.50 6.60
C GLU A 23 5.33 2.37 7.30
N VAL A 24 6.43 2.52 6.55
CA VAL A 24 7.79 2.50 7.13
C VAL A 24 8.02 3.71 8.05
N GLY A 25 7.47 4.88 7.72
CA GLY A 25 7.55 6.07 8.57
C GLY A 25 6.91 5.86 9.95
N VAL A 26 5.74 5.21 9.99
CA VAL A 26 5.06 4.86 11.24
C VAL A 26 5.88 3.86 12.05
N PHE A 27 6.46 2.85 11.40
CA PHE A 27 7.37 1.91 12.07
C PHE A 27 8.61 2.62 12.64
N LEU A 28 9.24 3.51 11.87
CA LEU A 28 10.42 4.25 12.32
C LEU A 28 10.10 5.24 13.45
N ALA A 29 8.87 5.75 13.53
CA ALA A 29 8.42 6.61 14.61
C ALA A 29 8.35 5.90 15.97
N VAL A 30 8.31 4.56 16.00
CA VAL A 30 8.34 3.78 17.25
C VAL A 30 9.61 4.07 18.06
N PHE A 31 10.77 4.13 17.40
CA PHE A 31 12.07 4.34 18.07
C PHE A 31 12.16 5.68 18.84
N PRO A 32 11.85 6.85 18.24
CA PRO A 32 11.86 8.11 18.98
C PRO A 32 10.74 8.16 20.03
N LEU A 33 9.55 7.58 19.79
CA LEU A 33 8.50 7.52 20.81
C LEU A 33 8.94 6.73 22.05
N LEU A 34 9.59 5.58 21.85
CA LEU A 34 10.18 4.79 22.93
C LEU A 34 11.30 5.56 23.65
N ALA A 35 12.18 6.21 22.90
CA ALA A 35 13.30 6.98 23.46
C ALA A 35 12.83 8.19 24.29
N LEU A 36 11.71 8.81 23.91
CA LEU A 36 11.08 9.92 24.64
C LEU A 36 10.17 9.47 25.78
N GLY A 37 9.95 8.15 25.95
CA GLY A 37 9.08 7.61 27.00
C GLY A 37 7.62 8.02 26.86
N VAL A 38 7.15 8.27 25.63
CA VAL A 38 5.76 8.67 25.36
C VAL A 38 4.83 7.50 25.67
N ASP A 39 3.78 7.77 26.45
CA ASP A 39 2.74 6.78 26.73
C ASP A 39 1.91 6.50 25.47
N PHE A 40 1.96 5.24 24.99
CA PHE A 40 1.25 4.82 23.78
C PHE A 40 -0.28 4.86 23.95
N GLY A 41 -0.80 4.88 25.17
CA GLY A 41 -2.23 5.11 25.44
C GLY A 41 -2.68 6.51 25.01
N THR A 42 -1.82 7.51 25.18
CA THR A 42 -2.09 8.90 24.72
C THR A 42 -2.01 9.02 23.20
N VAL A 43 -1.14 8.23 22.55
CA VAL A 43 -1.01 8.17 21.09
C VAL A 43 -2.18 7.44 20.45
N GLY A 44 -2.69 6.40 21.11
CA GLY A 44 -3.87 5.65 20.71
C GLY A 44 -5.14 6.49 20.59
N GLN A 45 -5.23 7.63 21.28
CA GLN A 45 -6.33 8.58 21.13
C GLN A 45 -6.35 9.28 19.76
N TYR A 46 -5.19 9.41 19.11
CA TYR A 46 -5.09 9.97 17.76
C TYR A 46 -5.34 8.93 16.67
N PHE A 47 -5.26 7.65 17.01
CA PHE A 47 -5.58 6.54 16.12
C PHE A 47 -6.91 5.90 16.52
N SER A 48 -8.00 6.34 15.91
CA SER A 48 -9.27 5.64 16.03
C SER A 48 -9.21 4.34 15.22
N PHE A 49 -9.29 3.21 15.90
CA PHE A 49 -9.47 1.89 15.29
C PHE A 49 -10.90 1.43 15.54
N ASN A 50 -11.49 0.74 14.57
CA ASN A 50 -12.82 0.16 14.77
C ASN A 50 -12.76 -1.08 15.70
N VAL A 51 -11.55 -1.65 15.88
CA VAL A 51 -11.30 -2.81 16.74
C VAL A 51 -10.42 -2.40 17.92
N PRO A 52 -10.88 -2.54 19.17
CA PRO A 52 -10.13 -2.11 20.36
C PRO A 52 -8.82 -2.88 20.56
N PHE A 53 -8.75 -4.13 20.07
CA PHE A 53 -7.54 -4.96 20.08
C PHE A 53 -6.32 -4.25 19.45
N PHE A 54 -6.53 -3.43 18.42
CA PHE A 54 -5.44 -2.69 17.76
C PHE A 54 -5.00 -1.44 18.52
N GLN A 55 -5.85 -0.87 19.37
CA GLN A 55 -5.49 0.23 20.28
C GLN A 55 -4.69 -0.27 21.48
N GLU A 56 -4.98 -1.47 21.97
CA GLU A 56 -4.25 -2.08 23.08
C GLU A 56 -2.86 -2.59 22.64
N ASN A 57 -2.71 -2.97 21.36
CA ASN A 57 -1.47 -3.51 20.78
C ASN A 57 -0.87 -2.60 19.71
N LEU A 58 -0.85 -1.28 19.95
CA LEU A 58 -0.36 -0.28 18.98
C LEU A 58 1.07 -0.50 18.52
N VAL A 59 1.96 -0.92 19.42
CA VAL A 59 3.37 -1.20 19.06
C VAL A 59 3.46 -2.33 18.05
N GLU A 60 2.67 -3.40 18.23
CA GLU A 60 2.62 -4.54 17.31
C GLU A 60 2.06 -4.14 15.95
N MET A 61 1.02 -3.28 15.94
CA MET A 61 0.47 -2.70 14.71
C MET A 61 1.50 -1.85 13.97
N MET A 62 2.29 -1.04 14.68
CA MET A 62 3.35 -0.23 14.06
C MET A 62 4.48 -1.10 13.49
N VAL A 63 4.81 -2.22 14.14
CA VAL A 63 5.75 -3.22 13.61
C VAL A 63 5.22 -3.87 12.33
N LEU A 64 3.95 -4.30 12.34
CA LEU A 64 3.30 -4.86 11.15
C LEU A 64 3.26 -3.86 10.00
N SER A 65 2.99 -2.59 10.29
CA SER A 65 3.05 -1.50 9.30
C SER A 65 4.40 -1.46 8.60
N GLY A 66 5.51 -1.61 9.34
CA GLY A 66 6.85 -1.71 8.75
C GLY A 66 7.00 -2.87 7.76
N VAL A 67 6.47 -4.06 8.09
CA VAL A 67 6.51 -5.23 7.20
C VAL A 67 5.72 -5.00 5.92
N PHE A 68 4.51 -4.43 6.03
CA PHE A 68 3.68 -4.07 4.88
C PHE A 68 4.36 -3.02 4.01
N GLY A 69 4.92 -1.97 4.61
CA GLY A 69 5.64 -0.90 3.91
C GLY A 69 6.87 -1.39 3.16
N VAL A 70 7.70 -2.23 3.79
CA VAL A 70 8.87 -2.84 3.11
C VAL A 70 8.44 -3.72 1.95
N THR A 71 7.44 -4.58 2.14
CA THR A 71 6.91 -5.45 1.08
C THR A 71 6.37 -4.62 -0.09
N ARG A 72 5.70 -3.50 0.19
CA ARG A 72 5.19 -2.54 -0.80
C ARG A 72 6.31 -1.88 -1.59
N ILE A 73 7.38 -1.45 -0.91
CA ILE A 73 8.56 -0.86 -1.56
C ILE A 73 9.25 -1.89 -2.46
N ILE A 74 9.43 -3.13 -1.99
CA ILE A 74 10.00 -4.22 -2.79
C ILE A 74 9.16 -4.47 -4.05
N GLY A 75 7.82 -4.49 -3.91
CA GLY A 75 6.90 -4.60 -5.04
C GLY A 75 7.07 -3.45 -6.04
N ALA A 76 7.13 -2.21 -5.55
CA ALA A 76 7.34 -1.02 -6.37
C ALA A 76 8.70 -1.05 -7.11
N VAL A 77 9.78 -1.48 -6.45
CA VAL A 77 11.09 -1.66 -7.09
C VAL A 77 11.02 -2.74 -8.18
N GLY A 78 10.31 -3.84 -7.94
CA GLY A 78 10.06 -4.87 -8.95
C GLY A 78 9.31 -4.32 -10.16
N VAL A 79 8.30 -3.48 -9.95
CA VAL A 79 7.57 -2.77 -11.02
C VAL A 79 8.50 -1.81 -11.79
N LEU A 80 9.33 -1.03 -11.10
CA LEU A 80 10.32 -0.13 -11.74
C LEU A 80 11.36 -0.88 -12.57
N ARG A 81 11.73 -2.09 -12.15
CA ARG A 81 12.62 -2.99 -12.89
C ARG A 81 11.89 -3.74 -14.03
N ASN A 82 10.62 -3.42 -14.30
CA ASN A 82 9.78 -4.05 -15.31
C ASN A 82 9.70 -5.58 -15.16
N ARG A 83 9.61 -6.07 -13.91
CA ARG A 83 9.52 -7.49 -13.60
C ARG A 83 8.10 -7.88 -13.19
N LEU A 84 7.58 -8.97 -13.77
CA LEU A 84 6.24 -9.50 -13.49
C LEU A 84 6.02 -9.86 -12.01
N TRP A 85 7.05 -10.33 -11.30
CA TRP A 85 6.96 -10.63 -9.87
C TRP A 85 6.68 -9.37 -9.03
N GLY A 86 7.22 -8.22 -9.44
CA GLY A 86 6.95 -6.94 -8.78
C GLY A 86 5.51 -6.48 -8.96
N LEU A 87 4.96 -6.68 -10.16
CA LEU A 87 3.54 -6.42 -10.44
C LEU A 87 2.64 -7.31 -9.59
N ALA A 88 2.91 -8.62 -9.56
CA ALA A 88 2.12 -9.58 -8.79
C ALA A 88 2.17 -9.26 -7.29
N LEU A 89 3.36 -9.01 -6.73
CA LEU A 89 3.53 -8.64 -5.32
C LEU A 89 2.77 -7.35 -4.99
N SER A 90 2.83 -6.36 -5.90
CA SER A 90 2.15 -5.07 -5.74
C SER A 90 0.63 -5.20 -5.76
N VAL A 91 0.08 -6.00 -6.68
CA VAL A 91 -1.36 -6.27 -6.77
C VAL A 91 -1.86 -6.97 -5.50
N ILE A 92 -1.15 -8.03 -5.06
CA ILE A 92 -1.49 -8.75 -3.83
C ILE A 92 -1.48 -7.79 -2.64
N ASN A 93 -0.42 -6.98 -2.49
CA ASN A 93 -0.32 -6.05 -1.38
C ASN A 93 -1.42 -4.99 -1.40
N CYS A 94 -1.80 -4.46 -2.57
CA CYS A 94 -2.90 -3.50 -2.68
C CYS A 94 -4.25 -4.13 -2.29
N VAL A 95 -4.52 -5.36 -2.72
CA VAL A 95 -5.76 -6.07 -2.37
C VAL A 95 -5.84 -6.36 -0.88
N VAL A 96 -4.75 -6.83 -0.28
CA VAL A 96 -4.68 -7.09 1.17
C VAL A 96 -4.94 -5.80 1.95
N THR A 97 -4.31 -4.69 1.56
CA THR A 97 -4.55 -3.39 2.19
C THR A 97 -6.00 -2.92 2.05
N MET A 98 -6.62 -3.11 0.89
CA MET A 98 -8.05 -2.82 0.71
C MET A 98 -8.94 -3.67 1.61
N ALA A 99 -8.58 -4.93 1.86
CA ALA A 99 -9.33 -5.77 2.79
C ALA A 99 -9.15 -5.31 4.24
N LEU A 100 -7.93 -4.89 4.61
CA LEU A 100 -7.59 -4.49 5.99
C LEU A 100 -8.08 -3.09 6.36
N MET A 101 -8.29 -2.19 5.39
CA MET A 101 -8.65 -0.79 5.66
C MET A 101 -9.94 -0.61 6.47
N VAL A 102 -10.88 -1.56 6.36
CA VAL A 102 -12.16 -1.54 7.09
C VAL A 102 -11.95 -1.58 8.60
N PHE A 103 -10.83 -2.16 9.06
CA PHE A 103 -10.51 -2.25 10.48
C PHE A 103 -9.85 -1.00 11.06
N MET A 104 -9.31 -0.10 10.21
CA MET A 104 -8.52 1.07 10.61
C MET A 104 -9.18 2.43 10.32
N LEU A 105 -10.51 2.52 10.27
CA LEU A 105 -11.23 3.77 10.03
C LEU A 105 -10.99 4.78 11.17
N PRO A 106 -10.51 6.02 10.90
CA PRO A 106 -10.48 6.73 9.61
C PRO A 106 -9.16 6.67 8.82
N ALA A 107 -8.05 6.25 9.42
CA ALA A 107 -6.74 6.18 8.74
C ALA A 107 -6.76 5.26 7.49
N GLY A 108 -7.55 4.19 7.55
CA GLY A 108 -7.78 3.26 6.45
C GLY A 108 -8.39 3.89 5.19
N ILE A 109 -9.07 5.04 5.29
CA ILE A 109 -9.63 5.73 4.11
C ILE A 109 -8.50 6.21 3.19
N VAL A 110 -7.47 6.84 3.77
CA VAL A 110 -6.32 7.38 3.02
C VAL A 110 -5.49 6.24 2.42
N ASP A 111 -5.24 5.21 3.22
CA ASP A 111 -4.52 4.02 2.78
C ASP A 111 -5.27 3.31 1.62
N GLY A 112 -6.58 3.13 1.77
CA GLY A 112 -7.46 2.58 0.73
C GLY A 112 -7.45 3.41 -0.56
N LEU A 113 -7.53 4.74 -0.47
CA LEU A 113 -7.54 5.60 -1.66
C LEU A 113 -6.23 5.49 -2.46
N LEU A 114 -5.10 5.49 -1.76
CA LEU A 114 -3.77 5.39 -2.35
C LEU A 114 -3.54 3.98 -2.93
N ALA A 115 -3.96 2.92 -2.22
CA ALA A 115 -3.88 1.54 -2.69
C ALA A 115 -4.77 1.30 -3.92
N CYS A 116 -6.01 1.79 -3.92
CA CYS A 116 -6.92 1.74 -5.07
C CYS A 116 -6.33 2.46 -6.28
N SER A 117 -5.79 3.66 -6.07
CA SER A 117 -5.17 4.46 -7.15
C SER A 117 -3.96 3.73 -7.75
N ALA A 118 -3.09 3.17 -6.90
CA ALA A 118 -1.95 2.38 -7.34
C ALA A 118 -2.40 1.13 -8.12
N LEU A 119 -3.41 0.40 -7.61
CA LEU A 119 -3.92 -0.81 -8.24
C LEU A 119 -4.51 -0.51 -9.63
N VAL A 120 -5.34 0.53 -9.75
CA VAL A 120 -5.90 0.95 -11.04
C VAL A 120 -4.80 1.32 -12.03
N LEU A 121 -3.78 2.07 -11.60
CA LEU A 121 -2.65 2.42 -12.47
C LEU A 121 -1.84 1.19 -12.91
N LEU A 122 -1.61 0.22 -12.02
CA LEU A 122 -0.92 -1.04 -12.34
C LEU A 122 -1.72 -1.89 -13.33
N LEU A 123 -3.01 -2.07 -13.10
CA LEU A 123 -3.87 -2.87 -13.96
C LEU A 123 -4.08 -2.21 -15.33
N THR A 124 -4.31 -0.91 -15.38
CA THR A 124 -4.46 -0.18 -16.66
C THR A 124 -3.17 -0.15 -17.47
N SER A 125 -2.00 -0.06 -16.81
CA SER A 125 -0.71 -0.11 -17.50
C SER A 125 -0.33 -1.52 -18.00
N TYR A 126 -0.82 -2.59 -17.34
CA TYR A 126 -0.55 -3.97 -17.76
C TYR A 126 -1.57 -4.55 -18.74
N PHE A 127 -2.86 -4.30 -18.51
CA PHE A 127 -3.96 -4.84 -19.32
C PHE A 127 -4.55 -3.86 -20.32
N GLY A 128 -4.22 -2.56 -20.27
CA GLY A 128 -4.95 -1.51 -21.00
C GLY A 128 -4.99 -1.60 -22.53
N THR A 129 -4.20 -2.48 -23.15
CA THR A 129 -4.22 -2.74 -24.59
C THR A 129 -4.81 -4.10 -24.97
N ARG A 130 -5.18 -4.93 -23.98
CA ARG A 130 -5.71 -6.27 -24.23
C ARG A 130 -7.24 -6.20 -24.35
N PRO A 131 -7.82 -6.55 -25.50
CA PRO A 131 -9.27 -6.63 -25.63
C PRO A 131 -9.80 -7.78 -24.77
N LEU A 132 -10.97 -7.56 -24.15
CA LEU A 132 -11.65 -8.57 -23.33
C LEU A 132 -12.16 -9.76 -24.16
N SER A 133 -12.48 -9.54 -25.44
CA SER A 133 -12.84 -10.60 -26.38
C SER A 133 -11.78 -10.72 -27.48
N PRO A 134 -11.38 -11.96 -27.86
CA PRO A 134 -10.60 -12.15 -29.08
C PRO A 134 -11.42 -11.65 -30.27
N PRO A 135 -10.78 -11.08 -31.32
CA PRO A 135 -11.51 -10.64 -32.51
C PRO A 135 -12.28 -11.81 -33.09
N THR A 136 -13.61 -11.74 -33.01
CA THR A 136 -14.52 -12.70 -33.63
C THR A 136 -14.43 -12.48 -35.14
N GLY A 137 -13.56 -13.24 -35.80
CA GLY A 137 -13.38 -13.10 -37.25
C GLY A 137 -12.13 -13.77 -37.80
N ARG A 138 -12.07 -15.11 -37.78
CA ARG A 138 -11.34 -15.91 -38.78
C ARG A 138 -12.04 -17.26 -38.99
N ALA A 139 -12.77 -17.33 -40.10
CA ALA A 139 -12.92 -18.42 -41.08
C ALA A 139 -14.37 -18.45 -41.59
#